data_AF-A0A1B8EA76-F1
#
_entry.id   AF-A0A1B8EA76-F1
#
_cell.length_a   1.000
_cell.length_b   1.000
_cell.length_c   1.000
_cell.angle_alpha   90.00
_cell.angle_beta   90.00
_cell.angle_gamma   90.00
#
_symmetry.space_group_name_H-M   'P 1'
#
loop_
_entity.id
_entity.type
_entity.pdbx_description
1 polymer ?
#
loop_
_entity_poly.entity_id
_entity_poly.type
_entity_poly.pdbx_seq_one_letter_code
_entity_poly.pdbx_strand_id
1 'polypeptide(L)'
;MPDLHKFAALLSTLHQKSVSPTGKFGFHITTYAGNLPQFVEWKDSWETFFTMRQAFDLEIERKGPSEEPNALSHALFAKVIPRLLRPLERIGVDNGQPLVFDSCCFFSHNEYEFGQWRPACNRFRDEYVAAYNTFTQISPPEEDFEGRLDLYRLRFDTHVSALFVSNETLRTQVIDVMRDLVQRYG
;
A
#
# COMPACT_ATOMS: atom_id res chain seq x y z
N MET A 1 -6.13 -7.60 -20.88
CA MET A 1 -5.56 -8.02 -19.59
C MET A 1 -4.67 -9.24 -19.85
N PRO A 2 -3.55 -9.43 -19.12
CA PRO A 2 -2.69 -10.59 -19.29
C PRO A 2 -3.38 -11.87 -18.81
N ASP A 3 -2.87 -13.03 -19.24
CA ASP A 3 -3.33 -14.33 -18.73
C ASP A 3 -3.20 -14.40 -17.20
N LEU A 4 -4.29 -14.80 -16.55
CA LEU A 4 -4.47 -14.71 -15.10
C LEU A 4 -3.38 -15.51 -14.35
N HIS A 5 -3.29 -16.81 -14.63
CA HIS A 5 -2.40 -17.71 -13.90
C HIS A 5 -0.94 -17.50 -14.27
N LYS A 6 -0.64 -17.24 -15.55
CA LYS A 6 0.73 -16.95 -15.98
C LYS A 6 1.24 -15.66 -15.35
N PHE A 7 0.43 -14.60 -15.32
CA PHE A 7 0.79 -13.35 -14.67
C PHE A 7 1.01 -13.54 -13.17
N ALA A 8 0.05 -14.17 -12.48
CA ALA A 8 0.16 -14.47 -11.05
C ALA A 8 1.40 -15.30 -10.70
N ALA A 9 1.70 -16.35 -11.48
CA ALA A 9 2.88 -17.19 -11.26
C ALA A 9 4.19 -16.42 -11.46
N LEU A 10 4.28 -15.59 -12.51
CA LEU A 10 5.45 -14.77 -12.76
C LEU A 10 5.66 -13.71 -11.68
N LEU A 11 4.57 -13.04 -11.27
CA LEU A 11 4.60 -12.06 -10.20
C LEU A 11 5.01 -12.71 -8.88
N SER A 12 4.42 -13.84 -8.52
CA SER A 12 4.80 -14.61 -7.33
C SER A 12 6.26 -15.04 -7.39
N THR A 13 6.76 -15.46 -8.55
CA THR A 13 8.18 -15.84 -8.72
C THR A 13 9.10 -14.64 -8.53
N LEU A 14 8.74 -13.49 -9.09
CA LEU A 14 9.47 -12.23 -8.91
C LEU A 14 9.48 -11.84 -7.43
N HIS A 15 8.31 -11.89 -6.81
CA HIS A 15 8.06 -11.74 -5.39
C HIS A 15 8.61 -12.93 -4.57
N GLN A 16 9.44 -13.83 -5.05
CA GLN A 16 10.07 -14.84 -4.16
C GLN A 16 11.57 -14.84 -4.35
N LYS A 17 12.02 -14.41 -5.52
CA LYS A 17 13.43 -14.33 -5.90
C LYS A 17 14.06 -12.96 -5.68
N SER A 18 13.27 -11.92 -5.41
CA SER A 18 13.78 -10.58 -5.14
C SER A 18 14.40 -10.51 -3.74
N VAL A 19 15.57 -9.87 -3.65
CA VAL A 19 16.33 -9.72 -2.41
C VAL A 19 16.77 -8.27 -2.27
N SER A 20 16.45 -7.65 -1.13
CA SER A 20 16.94 -6.29 -0.84
C SER A 20 18.45 -6.32 -0.64
N PRO A 21 19.22 -5.46 -1.33
CA PRO A 21 20.67 -5.41 -1.16
C PRO A 21 21.10 -4.96 0.24
N THR A 22 20.18 -4.38 1.02
CA THR A 22 20.42 -3.88 2.38
C THR A 22 19.72 -4.71 3.45
N GLY A 23 18.86 -5.65 3.05
CA GLY A 23 17.91 -6.30 3.96
C GLY A 23 16.82 -5.38 4.52
N LYS A 24 16.71 -4.14 4.02
CA LYS A 24 15.75 -3.11 4.48
C LYS A 24 14.69 -2.82 3.42
N PHE A 25 13.58 -2.19 3.83
CA PHE A 25 12.57 -1.65 2.93
C PHE A 25 13.02 -0.30 2.38
N GLY A 26 12.80 -0.04 1.10
CA GLY A 26 13.22 1.21 0.44
C GLY A 26 13.88 1.04 -0.91
N PHE A 27 14.56 2.07 -1.38
CA PHE A 27 15.24 2.08 -2.67
C PHE A 27 16.44 3.03 -2.68
N HIS A 28 17.38 2.79 -3.58
CA HIS A 28 18.65 3.50 -3.64
C HIS A 28 18.56 4.91 -4.28
N ILE A 29 17.49 5.19 -5.02
CA ILE A 29 17.24 6.47 -5.70
C ILE A 29 15.77 6.86 -5.46
N THR A 30 15.50 8.14 -5.23
CA THR A 30 14.13 8.67 -5.16
C THR A 30 13.33 8.28 -6.41
N THR A 31 12.27 7.52 -6.20
CA THR A 31 11.31 7.17 -7.25
C THR A 31 10.13 8.13 -7.24
N TYR A 32 9.28 8.05 -8.26
CA TYR A 32 8.14 8.95 -8.42
C TYR A 32 6.88 8.15 -8.72
N ALA A 33 5.78 8.52 -8.07
CA ALA A 33 4.43 8.07 -8.40
C ALA A 33 3.71 9.21 -9.13
N GLY A 34 3.61 9.11 -10.45
CA GLY A 34 3.23 10.24 -11.29
C GLY A 34 4.29 11.35 -11.22
N ASN A 35 3.89 12.57 -10.85
CA ASN A 35 4.80 13.70 -10.64
C ASN A 35 5.18 13.91 -9.16
N LEU A 36 4.86 12.96 -8.28
CA LEU A 36 5.09 13.07 -6.84
C LEU A 36 6.29 12.21 -6.42
N PRO A 37 7.30 12.80 -5.76
CA PRO A 37 8.44 12.03 -5.26
C PRO A 37 7.99 11.09 -4.15
N GLN A 38 8.52 9.88 -4.17
CA GLN A 38 8.32 8.89 -3.12
C GLN A 38 9.50 8.89 -2.15
N PHE A 39 9.18 8.77 -0.87
CA PHE A 39 10.18 8.67 0.18
C PHE A 39 10.56 7.22 0.36
N VAL A 40 11.70 6.87 -0.23
CA VAL A 40 12.20 5.50 -0.35
C VAL A 40 13.45 5.27 0.50
N GLU A 41 13.69 6.12 1.50
CA GLU A 41 14.79 5.96 2.44
C GLU A 41 14.72 4.58 3.11
N TRP A 42 15.87 3.92 3.26
CA TRP A 42 15.94 2.59 3.83
C TRP A 42 15.45 2.55 5.28
N LYS A 43 14.46 1.70 5.58
CA LYS A 43 13.94 1.47 6.94
C LYS A 43 13.94 -0.01 7.30
N ASP A 44 14.18 -0.29 8.57
CA ASP A 44 14.31 -1.64 9.10
C ASP A 44 12.96 -2.37 9.25
N SER A 45 11.84 -1.63 9.28
CA SER A 45 10.51 -2.23 9.42
C SER A 45 9.53 -1.67 8.39
N TRP A 46 8.55 -2.50 8.00
CA TRP A 46 7.53 -2.08 7.04
C TRP A 46 6.61 -1.00 7.62
N GLU A 47 6.23 -1.09 8.90
CA GLU A 47 5.45 -0.06 9.60
C GLU A 47 6.15 1.32 9.54
N THR A 48 7.48 1.35 9.73
CA THR A 48 8.24 2.62 9.69
C THR A 48 8.49 3.14 8.28
N PHE A 49 8.60 2.24 7.29
CA PHE A 49 8.69 2.61 5.88
C PHE A 49 7.35 3.15 5.35
N PHE A 50 6.26 2.48 5.70
CA PHE A 50 4.93 2.84 5.24
C PHE A 50 4.44 4.10 5.97
N THR A 51 4.74 5.25 5.37
CA THR A 51 4.15 6.53 5.77
C THR A 51 3.06 6.94 4.80
N MET A 52 1.94 7.41 5.35
CA MET A 52 0.88 8.09 4.62
C MET A 52 0.85 9.60 4.89
N ARG A 53 1.71 10.11 5.78
CA ARG A 53 1.68 11.52 6.18
C ARG A 53 1.86 12.45 4.99
N GLN A 54 2.83 12.17 4.13
CA GLN A 54 3.11 13.01 2.97
C GLN A 54 1.98 13.01 1.93
N ALA A 55 1.33 11.86 1.73
CA ALA A 55 0.18 11.79 0.84
C ALA A 55 -0.95 12.69 1.36
N PHE A 56 -1.22 12.66 2.67
CA PHE A 56 -2.19 13.56 3.30
C PHE A 56 -1.74 15.02 3.29
N ASP A 57 -0.50 15.32 3.64
CA ASP A 57 0.04 16.68 3.67
C ASP A 57 -0.09 17.34 2.29
N LEU A 58 0.22 16.59 1.23
CA LEU A 58 0.06 17.05 -0.14
C LEU A 58 -1.42 17.21 -0.53
N GLU A 59 -2.28 16.26 -0.14
CA GLU A 59 -3.71 16.36 -0.42
C GLU A 59 -4.31 17.61 0.25
N ILE A 60 -3.93 17.89 1.49
CA ILE A 60 -4.28 19.10 2.24
C ILE A 60 -3.70 20.35 1.57
N GLU A 61 -2.43 20.33 1.13
CA GLU A 61 -1.82 21.44 0.40
C GLU A 61 -2.61 21.78 -0.88
N ARG A 62 -3.05 20.75 -1.61
CA ARG A 62 -3.70 20.90 -2.92
C ARG A 62 -5.19 21.23 -2.85
N LYS A 63 -5.92 20.68 -1.88
CA LYS A 63 -7.38 20.79 -1.77
C LYS A 63 -7.85 21.52 -0.51
N GLY A 64 -6.93 22.02 0.31
CA GLY A 64 -7.21 22.71 1.57
C GLY A 64 -7.50 21.77 2.73
N PRO A 65 -7.49 22.30 3.98
CA PRO A 65 -7.70 21.51 5.19
C PRO A 65 -9.14 20.98 5.29
N SER A 66 -9.30 19.87 5.99
CA SER A 66 -10.61 19.29 6.32
C SER A 66 -10.56 18.65 7.72
N GLU A 67 -11.53 18.96 8.56
CA GLU A 67 -11.54 18.52 9.97
C GLU A 67 -11.69 16.99 10.11
N GLU A 68 -12.52 16.37 9.27
CA GLU A 68 -12.81 14.94 9.36
C GLU A 68 -11.60 14.06 8.98
N PRO A 69 -10.92 14.24 7.82
CA PRO A 69 -9.66 13.56 7.54
C PRO A 69 -8.62 13.75 8.63
N ASN A 70 -8.51 14.95 9.21
CA ASN A 70 -7.55 15.21 10.28
C ASN A 70 -7.84 14.37 11.53
N ALA A 71 -9.10 14.28 11.94
CA ALA A 71 -9.52 13.45 13.07
C ALA A 71 -9.29 11.95 12.80
N LEU A 72 -9.69 11.46 11.62
CA LEU A 72 -9.52 10.06 11.22
C LEU A 72 -8.04 9.68 11.07
N SER A 73 -7.20 10.60 10.58
CA SER A 73 -5.76 10.40 10.43
C SER A 73 -5.10 10.06 11.76
N HIS A 74 -5.54 10.68 12.86
CA HIS A 74 -4.99 10.37 14.18
C HIS A 74 -5.20 8.91 14.55
N ALA A 75 -6.44 8.40 14.43
CA ALA A 75 -6.74 6.99 14.70
C ALA A 75 -6.02 6.05 13.72
N LEU A 76 -5.92 6.45 12.45
CA LEU A 76 -5.22 5.69 11.42
C LEU A 76 -3.74 5.48 11.78
N PHE A 77 -3.03 6.55 12.12
CA PHE A 77 -1.61 6.48 12.48
C PHE A 77 -1.35 5.85 13.84
N ALA A 78 -2.23 6.08 14.82
CA ALA A 78 -2.01 5.61 16.19
C ALA A 78 -2.42 4.15 16.40
N LYS A 79 -3.35 3.61 15.60
CA LYS A 79 -3.95 2.30 15.84
C LYS A 79 -4.01 1.43 14.59
N VAL A 80 -4.60 1.93 13.50
CA VAL A 80 -4.87 1.11 12.31
C VAL A 80 -3.57 0.64 11.65
N ILE A 81 -2.66 1.57 11.32
CA ILE A 81 -1.36 1.24 10.69
C ILE A 81 -0.55 0.30 11.59
N PRO A 82 -0.35 0.60 12.89
CA PRO A 82 0.25 -0.33 13.83
C PRO A 82 -0.36 -1.73 13.82
N ARG A 83 -1.69 -1.82 13.89
CA ARG A 83 -2.38 -3.10 13.93
C ARG A 83 -2.16 -3.91 12.66
N LEU A 84 -2.33 -3.28 11.50
CA LEU A 84 -2.31 -3.96 10.21
C LEU A 84 -0.90 -4.29 9.72
N LEU A 85 0.09 -3.44 10.02
CA LEU A 85 1.43 -3.54 9.42
C LEU A 85 2.51 -4.04 10.38
N ARG A 86 2.38 -3.85 11.69
CA ARG A 86 3.36 -4.37 12.65
C ARG A 86 3.53 -5.89 12.62
N PRO A 87 2.47 -6.71 12.44
CA PRO A 87 2.64 -8.15 12.30
C PRO A 87 3.49 -8.54 11.08
N LEU A 88 3.61 -7.64 10.10
CA LEU A 88 4.36 -7.83 8.85
C LEU A 88 5.84 -7.43 8.99
N GLU A 89 6.29 -6.98 10.17
CA GLU A 89 7.69 -6.59 10.43
C GLU A 89 8.66 -7.74 10.21
N ARG A 90 8.16 -8.98 10.23
CA ARG A 90 8.95 -10.13 9.82
C ARG A 90 8.90 -10.25 8.31
N ILE A 91 9.94 -9.69 7.73
CA ILE A 91 10.47 -10.13 6.45
C ILE A 91 10.45 -11.68 6.44
N GLY A 92 9.79 -12.27 5.45
CA GLY A 92 9.21 -13.63 5.55
C GLY A 92 10.13 -14.71 6.13
N VAL A 93 9.56 -15.54 7.02
CA VAL A 93 9.92 -16.95 7.20
C VAL A 93 9.75 -17.61 5.83
N ASP A 94 10.77 -17.71 4.97
CA ASP A 94 11.95 -18.56 5.18
C ASP A 94 13.34 -17.90 5.01
N ASN A 95 13.47 -16.61 4.67
CA ASN A 95 14.80 -16.00 4.45
C ASN A 95 14.95 -14.52 4.89
N GLY A 96 13.91 -13.89 5.41
CA GLY A 96 14.03 -12.53 5.92
C GLY A 96 14.38 -11.48 4.87
N GLN A 97 13.95 -11.63 3.60
CA GLN A 97 14.23 -10.66 2.52
C GLN A 97 13.00 -9.91 1.97
N PRO A 98 13.06 -8.57 1.82
CA PRO A 98 11.99 -7.74 1.24
C PRO A 98 11.70 -8.06 -0.24
N LEU A 99 10.49 -7.79 -0.69
CA LEU A 99 9.89 -8.40 -1.89
C LEU A 99 9.20 -7.36 -2.79
N VAL A 100 9.34 -7.44 -4.13
CA VAL A 100 9.04 -6.32 -5.08
C VAL A 100 8.31 -6.84 -6.34
N PHE A 101 7.40 -6.15 -7.08
CA PHE A 101 7.47 -4.76 -7.62
C PHE A 101 6.21 -4.18 -8.33
N ASP A 102 5.90 -2.88 -8.07
CA ASP A 102 5.15 -1.93 -8.93
C ASP A 102 6.12 -0.87 -9.51
N SER A 103 5.80 -0.31 -10.68
CA SER A 103 6.50 0.70 -11.50
C SER A 103 7.13 1.92 -10.77
N CYS A 104 6.80 2.11 -9.49
CA CYS A 104 7.32 3.16 -8.60
C CYS A 104 8.25 2.56 -7.53
N CYS A 105 9.39 2.04 -8.00
CA CYS A 105 10.29 1.06 -7.38
C CYS A 105 10.68 1.32 -5.91
N PHE A 106 10.33 0.41 -5.00
CA PHE A 106 11.02 0.23 -3.72
C PHE A 106 10.74 -1.17 -3.18
N PHE A 107 11.66 -1.71 -2.38
CA PHE A 107 11.46 -2.96 -1.67
C PHE A 107 10.34 -2.81 -0.63
N SER A 108 9.26 -3.56 -0.80
CA SER A 108 8.02 -3.43 -0.01
C SER A 108 7.56 -4.75 0.59
N HIS A 109 6.43 -4.72 1.30
CA HIS A 109 5.63 -5.91 1.54
C HIS A 109 4.94 -6.33 0.25
N ASN A 110 4.79 -7.64 -0.01
CA ASN A 110 4.28 -8.15 -1.29
C ASN A 110 2.81 -7.78 -1.55
N GLU A 111 1.99 -7.69 -0.50
CA GLU A 111 0.57 -7.34 -0.63
C GLU A 111 0.36 -5.84 -0.94
N TYR A 112 1.40 -5.00 -0.80
CA TYR A 112 1.36 -3.59 -1.16
C TYR A 112 0.96 -3.36 -2.63
N GLU A 113 1.41 -4.26 -3.51
CA GLU A 113 1.07 -4.28 -4.95
C GLU A 113 -0.44 -4.23 -5.19
N PHE A 114 -1.22 -4.93 -4.37
CA PHE A 114 -2.66 -5.06 -4.56
C PHE A 114 -3.41 -3.76 -4.25
N GLY A 115 -2.81 -2.85 -3.48
CA GLY A 115 -3.38 -1.52 -3.23
C GLY A 115 -3.62 -0.76 -4.54
N GLN A 116 -2.70 -0.88 -5.51
CA GLN A 116 -2.86 -0.26 -6.83
C GLN A 116 -3.81 -1.05 -7.74
N TRP A 117 -4.12 -2.31 -7.44
CA TRP A 117 -5.03 -3.10 -8.27
C TRP A 117 -6.49 -2.82 -7.95
N ARG A 118 -6.78 -2.45 -6.70
CA ARG A 118 -8.14 -2.17 -6.20
C ARG A 118 -8.89 -1.08 -6.98
N PRO A 119 -8.29 0.06 -7.37
CA PRO A 119 -8.99 1.06 -8.17
C PRO A 119 -9.50 0.47 -9.49
N ALA A 120 -10.80 0.61 -9.75
CA ALA A 120 -11.46 0.06 -10.93
C ALA A 120 -10.84 0.52 -12.26
N CYS A 121 -10.20 1.69 -12.28
CA CYS A 121 -9.48 2.21 -13.44
C CYS A 121 -8.31 1.32 -13.88
N ASN A 122 -7.71 0.55 -12.97
CA ASN A 122 -6.56 -0.30 -13.24
C ASN A 122 -6.95 -1.70 -13.74
N ARG A 123 -8.24 -2.03 -13.74
CA ARG A 123 -8.85 -3.23 -14.36
C ARG A 123 -8.35 -4.58 -13.85
N PHE A 124 -7.54 -4.60 -12.79
CA PHE A 124 -7.20 -5.81 -12.04
C PHE A 124 -8.37 -6.17 -11.13
N ARG A 125 -8.96 -7.35 -11.36
CA ARG A 125 -10.08 -7.87 -10.58
C ARG A 125 -9.59 -8.78 -9.46
N ASP A 126 -10.46 -9.07 -8.50
CA ASP A 126 -10.19 -9.96 -7.36
C ASP A 126 -9.65 -11.33 -7.78
N GLU A 127 -10.01 -11.81 -8.98
CA GLU A 127 -9.46 -13.02 -9.60
C GLU A 127 -7.92 -13.02 -9.66
N TYR A 128 -7.27 -11.86 -9.88
CA TYR A 128 -5.81 -11.75 -9.95
C TYR A 128 -5.16 -11.94 -8.59
N VAL A 129 -5.77 -11.36 -7.54
CA VAL A 129 -5.33 -11.55 -6.16
C VAL A 129 -5.54 -13.00 -5.75
N ALA A 130 -6.70 -13.59 -6.07
CA ALA A 130 -6.98 -14.99 -5.81
C ALA A 130 -5.98 -15.93 -6.51
N ALA A 131 -5.67 -15.67 -7.78
CA ALA A 131 -4.68 -16.44 -8.53
C ALA A 131 -3.28 -16.30 -7.93
N TYR A 132 -2.86 -15.10 -7.52
CA TYR A 132 -1.58 -14.89 -6.84
C TYR A 132 -1.50 -15.68 -5.53
N ASN A 133 -2.57 -15.67 -4.73
CA ASN A 133 -2.65 -16.37 -3.45
C ASN A 133 -2.63 -17.91 -3.59
N THR A 134 -2.72 -18.47 -4.81
CA THR A 134 -2.43 -19.90 -5.05
C THR A 134 -0.94 -20.24 -5.07
N PHE A 135 -0.07 -19.22 -5.25
CA PHE A 135 1.39 -19.38 -5.33
C PHE A 135 2.13 -18.80 -4.11
N THR A 136 1.50 -17.88 -3.38
CA THR A 136 2.07 -17.23 -2.19
C THR A 136 1.04 -17.22 -1.06
N GLN A 137 1.46 -17.57 0.15
CA GLN A 137 0.60 -17.53 1.33
C GLN A 137 0.23 -16.09 1.69
N ILE A 138 -1.01 -15.90 2.14
CA ILE A 138 -1.46 -14.64 2.75
C ILE A 138 -0.66 -14.39 4.03
N SER A 139 -0.24 -13.15 4.26
CA SER A 139 0.56 -12.83 5.44
C SER A 139 -0.29 -12.94 6.71
N PRO A 140 0.20 -13.58 7.78
CA PRO A 140 -0.50 -13.60 9.05
C PRO A 140 -0.49 -12.21 9.72
N PRO A 141 -1.55 -11.82 10.47
CA PRO A 141 -2.84 -12.50 10.57
C PRO A 141 -3.65 -12.42 9.27
N GLU A 142 -4.23 -13.53 8.82
CA GLU A 142 -4.96 -13.60 7.55
C GLU A 142 -6.27 -12.82 7.61
N GLU A 143 -6.88 -12.69 8.80
CA GLU A 143 -8.09 -11.89 9.03
C GLU A 143 -7.89 -10.39 8.75
N ASP A 144 -6.64 -9.91 8.75
CA ASP A 144 -6.30 -8.53 8.47
C ASP A 144 -5.97 -8.29 6.98
N PHE A 145 -5.98 -9.32 6.13
CA PHE A 145 -5.64 -9.22 4.71
C PHE A 145 -6.42 -8.11 3.99
N GLU A 146 -7.75 -8.17 4.04
CA GLU A 146 -8.59 -7.15 3.39
C GLU A 146 -8.32 -5.74 3.93
N GLY A 147 -8.10 -5.61 5.25
CA GLY A 147 -7.73 -4.34 5.87
C GLY A 147 -6.41 -3.78 5.34
N ARG A 148 -5.40 -4.64 5.11
CA ARG A 148 -4.13 -4.23 4.51
C ARG A 148 -4.31 -3.76 3.07
N LEU A 149 -5.10 -4.47 2.28
CA LEU A 149 -5.38 -4.08 0.89
C LEU A 149 -6.06 -2.71 0.82
N ASP A 150 -7.02 -2.46 1.71
CA ASP A 150 -7.72 -1.17 1.80
C ASP A 150 -6.80 -0.04 2.30
N LEU A 151 -5.92 -0.33 3.27
CA LEU A 151 -4.90 0.60 3.75
C LEU A 151 -3.88 0.96 2.64
N TYR A 152 -3.43 -0.02 1.87
CA TYR A 152 -2.52 0.20 0.75
C TYR A 152 -3.20 0.99 -0.36
N ARG A 153 -4.44 0.64 -0.71
CA ARG A 153 -5.27 1.41 -1.64
C ARG A 153 -5.43 2.85 -1.18
N LEU A 154 -5.70 3.09 0.11
CA LEU A 154 -5.89 4.44 0.66
C LEU A 154 -4.69 5.36 0.36
N ARG A 155 -3.45 4.86 0.41
CA ARG A 155 -2.26 5.64 0.02
C ARG A 155 -2.32 6.09 -1.45
N PHE A 156 -2.75 5.23 -2.37
CA PHE A 156 -2.89 5.58 -3.79
C PHE A 156 -4.06 6.53 -4.02
N ASP A 157 -5.22 6.26 -3.42
CA ASP A 157 -6.42 7.11 -3.55
C ASP A 157 -6.16 8.53 -3.02
N THR A 158 -5.41 8.68 -1.92
CA THR A 158 -5.01 10.00 -1.40
C THR A 158 -4.09 10.75 -2.37
N HIS A 159 -3.13 10.06 -3.00
CA HIS A 159 -2.30 10.69 -4.05
C HIS A 159 -3.15 11.11 -5.26
N VAL A 160 -4.06 10.25 -5.72
CA VAL A 160 -4.96 10.57 -6.85
C VAL A 160 -5.86 11.77 -6.49
N SER A 161 -6.38 11.83 -5.26
CA SER A 161 -7.10 13.01 -4.75
C SER A 161 -6.24 14.27 -4.90
N ALA A 162 -4.99 14.24 -4.44
CA ALA A 162 -4.08 15.39 -4.53
C ALA A 162 -3.78 15.83 -5.98
N LEU A 163 -3.73 14.90 -6.94
CA LEU A 163 -3.46 15.19 -8.35
C LEU A 163 -4.66 15.79 -9.09
N PHE A 164 -5.87 15.31 -8.80
CA PHE A 164 -7.10 15.72 -9.48
C PHE A 164 -7.95 16.63 -8.60
N VAL A 165 -7.42 17.82 -8.33
CA VAL A 165 -8.00 18.83 -7.41
C VAL A 165 -9.46 19.13 -7.72
N SER A 166 -9.82 19.25 -9.01
CA SER A 166 -11.18 19.58 -9.47
C SER A 166 -12.20 18.46 -9.27
N ASN A 167 -11.79 17.24 -8.95
CA ASN A 167 -12.70 16.13 -8.67
C ASN A 167 -12.89 15.98 -7.15
N GLU A 168 -13.98 16.52 -6.64
CA GLU A 168 -14.31 16.49 -5.20
C GLU A 168 -14.65 15.08 -4.70
N THR A 169 -15.17 14.21 -5.56
CA THR A 169 -15.58 12.84 -5.17
C THR A 169 -14.43 11.97 -4.67
N LEU A 170 -13.20 12.26 -5.10
CA LEU A 170 -12.01 11.51 -4.69
C LEU A 170 -11.71 11.70 -3.20
N ARG A 171 -11.89 12.91 -2.67
CA ARG A 171 -11.70 13.18 -1.25
C ARG A 171 -12.76 12.47 -0.42
N THR A 172 -14.01 12.44 -0.88
CA THR A 172 -15.09 11.68 -0.23
C THR A 172 -14.75 10.19 -0.18
N GLN A 173 -14.26 9.61 -1.27
CA GLN A 173 -13.84 8.19 -1.31
C GLN A 173 -12.70 7.90 -0.32
N VAL A 174 -11.70 8.79 -0.23
CA VAL A 174 -10.62 8.69 0.76
C VAL A 174 -11.19 8.68 2.18
N ILE A 175 -12.09 9.61 2.50
CA ILE A 175 -12.73 9.70 3.82
C ILE A 175 -13.54 8.44 4.15
N ASP A 176 -14.29 7.91 3.19
CA ASP A 176 -15.12 6.73 3.41
C ASP A 176 -14.27 5.49 3.72
N VAL A 177 -13.15 5.31 3.02
CA VAL A 177 -12.18 4.24 3.31
C VAL A 177 -11.52 4.46 4.68
N MET A 178 -11.14 5.70 5.02
CA MET A 178 -10.59 6.01 6.35
C MET A 178 -11.58 5.67 7.46
N ARG A 179 -12.87 6.01 7.30
CA ARG A 179 -13.92 5.76 8.28
C ARG A 179 -14.10 4.26 8.52
N ASP A 180 -14.18 3.49 7.45
CA ASP A 180 -14.31 2.03 7.51
C ASP A 180 -13.09 1.37 8.18
N LEU A 181 -11.88 1.77 7.79
CA LEU A 181 -10.64 1.27 8.41
C LEU A 181 -10.57 1.58 9.91
N VAL A 182 -10.93 2.80 10.31
CA VAL A 182 -10.96 3.20 11.73
C VAL A 182 -12.05 2.42 12.48
N GLN A 183 -13.21 2.17 11.86
CA GLN A 183 -14.27 1.40 12.48
C GLN A 183 -13.87 -0.06 12.72
N ARG A 184 -13.17 -0.69 11.77
CA ARG A 184 -12.76 -2.10 11.86
C ARG A 184 -11.52 -2.33 12.73
N TYR A 185 -10.59 -1.37 12.74
CA TYR A 185 -9.24 -1.59 13.26
C TYR A 185 -8.72 -0.52 14.24
N GLY A 186 -9.50 0.55 14.48
CA GLY A 186 -9.13 1.70 15.33
C GLY A 186 -9.51 1.60 16.80
#